data_AF-A0A1X0Q7Y0-F1
#
_entry.id   AF-A0A1X0Q7Y0-F1
#
_cell.length_a   1.000
_cell.length_b   1.000
_cell.length_c   1.000
_cell.angle_alpha   90.00
_cell.angle_beta   90.00
_cell.angle_gamma   90.00
#
_symmetry.space_group_name_H-M   'P 1'
#
loop_
_entity.id
_entity.type
_entity.pdbx_description
1 polymer ?
#
loop_
_entity_poly.entity_id
_entity_poly.type
_entity_poly.pdbx_seq_one_letter_code
_entity_poly.pdbx_strand_id
1 'polypeptide(L)' 'MFRKEHIWDTIDYWKRILWSDETKIILFNSDGMVYTRIPRGIRYDENFLNSTIKYEEGNLML' A
#
# COMPACT_ATOMS: atom_id res chain seq x y z
N MET A 1 4.67 27.31 15.97
CA MET A 1 3.59 26.48 15.38
C MET A 1 3.83 26.50 13.88
N PHE A 2 4.27 25.37 13.30
CA PHE A 2 4.77 25.28 11.93
C PHE A 2 3.94 26.06 10.89
N ARG A 3 2.62 25.87 10.89
CA ARG A 3 1.70 26.59 9.99
C ARG A 3 1.77 28.13 10.09
N LYS A 4 1.94 28.69 11.30
CA LYS A 4 1.97 30.15 11.51
C LYS A 4 3.26 30.78 10.99
N GLU A 5 4.36 30.03 11.01
CA GLU A 5 5.68 30.47 10.58
C GLU A 5 5.82 30.45 9.05
N HIS A 6 5.15 29.51 8.38
CA HIS A 6 5.27 29.28 6.93
C HIS A 6 4.07 29.82 6.11
N ILE A 7 3.21 30.67 6.68
CA ILE A 7 1.98 31.14 6.03
C ILE A 7 2.22 32.10 4.85
N TRP A 8 3.36 32.81 4.87
CA TRP A 8 3.74 33.79 3.85
C TRP A 8 4.82 33.26 2.91
N ASP A 9 5.19 31.99 3.04
CA ASP A 9 6.21 31.40 2.19
C ASP A 9 5.71 31.30 0.74
N THR A 10 6.58 31.74 -0.15
CA THR A 10 6.29 31.80 -1.58
C THR A 10 6.33 30.40 -2.21
N ILE A 11 5.69 30.25 -3.36
CA ILE A 11 5.75 28.99 -4.13
C ILE A 11 7.20 28.59 -4.45
N ASP A 12 8.09 29.56 -4.70
CA ASP A 12 9.49 29.28 -5.01
C ASP A 12 10.32 28.86 -3.79
N TYR A 13 9.87 29.18 -2.57
CA TYR A 13 10.43 28.61 -1.35
C TYR A 13 10.11 27.10 -1.27
N TRP A 14 8.84 26.73 -1.48
CA TRP A 14 8.40 25.33 -1.42
C TRP A 14 9.03 24.43 -2.48
N LYS A 15 9.29 24.96 -3.68
CA LYS A 15 9.99 24.23 -4.77
C LYS A 15 11.44 23.86 -4.44
N ARG A 16 12.08 24.55 -3.49
CA ARG A 16 13.46 24.28 -3.08
C ARG A 16 13.58 23.19 -2.03
N ILE A 17 12.46 22.79 -1.43
CA ILE A 17 12.44 21.80 -0.36
C ILE A 17 12.42 20.41 -0.98
N LEU A 18 13.42 19.61 -0.60
CA LEU A 18 13.44 18.18 -0.90
C LEU A 18 12.67 17.44 0.19
N TRP A 19 11.54 16.85 -0.18
CA TRP A 19 10.73 16.03 0.71
C TRP A 19 11.17 14.57 0.61
N SER A 20 11.21 13.90 1.75
CA SER A 20 11.47 12.47 1.85
C SER A 20 10.49 11.86 2.83
N ASP A 21 9.93 10.71 2.46
CA ASP A 21 9.11 9.89 3.34
C ASP A 21 9.25 8.44 2.90
N GLU A 22 8.99 7.52 3.81
CA GLU A 22 9.00 6.09 3.52
C GLU A 22 7.59 5.61 3.14
N THR A 23 7.48 4.81 2.09
CA THR A 23 6.17 4.24 1.69
C THR A 23 6.21 2.72 1.65
N LYS A 24 5.19 2.11 2.24
CA LYS A 24 4.99 0.66 2.18
C LYS A 24 4.13 0.28 0.98
N ILE A 25 4.69 -0.54 0.09
CA ILE A 25 3.98 -1.09 -1.07
C ILE A 25 3.74 -2.59 -0.83
N ILE A 26 2.49 -3.03 -0.97
CA ILE A 26 2.06 -4.41 -0.67
C ILE A 26 1.60 -5.08 -1.97
N LEU A 27 2.19 -6.24 -2.29
CA LEU A 27 1.92 -6.99 -3.52
C LEU A 27 0.64 -7.83 -3.42
N PHE A 28 0.46 -8.54 -2.30
CA PHE A 28 -0.75 -9.31 -1.99
C PHE A 28 -1.17 -9.06 -0.54
N ASN A 29 -2.48 -8.87 -0.32
CA ASN A 29 -3.10 -8.00 0.70
C ASN A 29 -3.27 -6.57 0.20
N SER A 30 -4.20 -6.45 -0.73
CA SER A 30 -4.72 -5.19 -1.22
C SER A 30 -5.89 -4.74 -0.36
N ASP A 31 -5.98 -3.44 -0.09
CA ASP A 31 -7.25 -2.77 0.23
C ASP A 31 -8.20 -2.72 -1.02
N GLY A 32 -8.09 -3.70 -1.94
CA GLY A 32 -8.68 -3.79 -3.29
C GLY A 32 -8.68 -5.22 -3.85
N MET A 33 -9.30 -5.51 -5.01
CA MET A 33 -9.75 -6.90 -5.32
C MET A 33 -8.73 -7.85 -5.97
N VAL A 34 -8.63 -9.05 -5.39
CA VAL A 34 -8.01 -10.27 -5.93
C VAL A 34 -9.04 -11.10 -6.72
N TYR A 35 -8.64 -11.74 -7.83
CA TYR A 35 -9.50 -12.69 -8.55
C TYR A 35 -8.94 -14.12 -8.50
N THR A 36 -9.59 -14.96 -7.70
CA THR A 36 -9.31 -16.40 -7.54
C THR A 36 -10.20 -17.20 -8.50
N ARG A 37 -9.68 -18.28 -9.12
CA ARG A 37 -10.48 -19.20 -9.95
C ARG A 37 -10.74 -20.52 -9.21
N ILE A 38 -12.01 -20.83 -9.01
CA ILE A 38 -12.48 -22.08 -8.39
C ILE A 38 -13.29 -22.86 -9.44
N PRO A 39 -13.06 -24.17 -9.64
CA PRO A 39 -13.89 -25.00 -10.52
C PRO A 39 -15.39 -24.98 -10.12
N ARG A 40 -16.32 -25.00 -11.08
CA ARG A 40 -17.77 -24.96 -10.79
C ARG A 40 -18.22 -26.23 -10.06
N GLY A 41 -18.79 -26.06 -8.86
CA GLY A 41 -19.34 -27.15 -8.04
C GLY A 41 -18.45 -27.60 -6.88
N ILE A 42 -17.21 -27.11 -6.81
CA ILE A 42 -16.29 -27.37 -5.70
C ILE A 42 -16.15 -26.08 -4.90
N ARG A 43 -16.47 -26.12 -3.60
CA ARG A 43 -16.41 -24.96 -2.71
C ARG A 43 -15.59 -25.35 -1.48
N TYR A 44 -14.58 -24.53 -1.14
CA TYR A 44 -13.70 -24.75 0.02
C TYR A 44 -12.90 -26.04 -0.03
N ASP A 45 -12.45 -26.41 -1.23
CA ASP A 45 -11.33 -27.33 -1.31
C ASP A 45 -10.10 -26.62 -0.70
N GLU A 46 -9.46 -27.26 0.25
CA GLU A 46 -8.19 -26.79 0.81
C GLU A 46 -7.10 -26.73 -0.28
N ASN A 47 -7.30 -27.43 -1.41
CA ASN A 47 -6.49 -27.29 -2.63
C ASN A 47 -6.77 -25.99 -3.43
N PHE A 48 -7.86 -25.26 -3.16
CA PHE A 48 -8.27 -24.01 -3.85
C PHE A 48 -8.48 -22.82 -2.90
N LEU A 49 -8.06 -22.93 -1.63
CA LEU A 49 -8.09 -21.85 -0.64
C LEU A 49 -6.68 -21.27 -0.42
N ASN A 50 -6.59 -19.95 -0.29
CA ASN A 50 -5.35 -19.28 0.13
C ASN A 50 -5.35 -19.14 1.65
N SER A 51 -4.33 -19.69 2.33
CA SER A 51 -4.13 -19.50 3.78
C SER A 51 -3.64 -18.09 4.08
N THR A 52 -4.34 -17.32 4.93
CA THR A 52 -3.96 -15.95 5.32
C THR A 52 -3.93 -15.77 6.83
N ILE A 53 -2.79 -15.32 7.36
CA ILE A 53 -2.68 -14.60 8.64
C ILE A 53 -2.15 -13.19 8.36
N LYS A 54 -1.08 -13.17 7.57
CA LYS A 54 -0.45 -12.10 6.79
C LYS A 54 0.39 -12.89 5.79
N TYR A 55 0.29 -12.63 4.49
CA TYR A 55 1.11 -13.36 3.50
C TYR A 55 2.55 -12.82 3.57
N GLU A 56 3.56 -13.69 3.75
CA GLU A 56 4.97 -13.33 3.54
C GLU A 56 5.29 -13.28 2.03
N GLU A 57 4.56 -12.46 1.28
CA GLU A 57 4.92 -12.12 -0.10
C GLU A 57 5.31 -10.64 -0.15
N GLY A 58 6.62 -10.42 -0.11
CA GLY A 58 7.30 -9.23 -0.64
C GLY A 58 6.71 -7.89 -0.22
N ASN A 59 7.27 -7.31 0.84
CA ASN A 59 7.16 -5.89 1.12
C ASN A 59 8.42 -5.17 0.61
N LEU A 60 8.22 -4.13 -0.20
CA LEU A 60 9.26 -3.18 -0.52
C LEU A 60 9.06 -1.94 0.34
N MET A 61 10.14 -1.52 1.00
CA MET A 61 10.24 -0.21 1.64
C MET A 61 11.12 0.64 0.72
N LEU A 62 10.66 1.85 0.42
CA LEU A 62 11.37 2.84 -0.39
C LEU A 62 11.53 4.12 0.43
#